data_AF-W8BLV2-F1
#
_entry.id   AF-W8BLV2-F1
#
_cell.length_a   1.000
_cell.length_b   1.000
_cell.length_c   1.000
_cell.angle_alpha   90.00
_cell.angle_beta   90.00
_cell.angle_gamma   90.00
#
_symmetry.space_group_name_H-M   'P 1'
#
loop_
_entity.id
_entity.type
_entity.pdbx_description
1 polymer ?
#
loop_
_entity_poly.entity_id
_entity_poly.type
_entity_poly.pdbx_seq_one_letter_code
_entity_poly.pdbx_strand_id
1 'polypeptide(L)'
;MTNPLLGWDFIFKRTNMYREMSASLAVIHQLMTSVVDARIEALKQQQALQIELPSSDALVEGIRKQRRTLLDTLLTTQIDGEQLTRSDICDEVNTFVFAVSLRSRTNTCIRRSTYVYI
;
A
#
# COMPACT_ATOMS: atom_id res chain seq x y z
N MET A 1 25.27 -20.42 3.99
CA MET A 1 26.31 -19.88 4.88
C MET A 1 26.26 -18.36 4.77
N THR A 2 25.91 -17.66 5.84
CA THR A 2 25.86 -16.18 5.87
C THR A 2 27.25 -15.61 6.11
N ASN A 3 27.69 -14.66 5.29
CA ASN A 3 28.99 -13.99 5.47
C ASN A 3 28.86 -12.95 6.60
N PRO A 4 29.60 -13.08 7.72
CA PRO A 4 29.48 -12.19 8.87
C PRO A 4 29.82 -10.72 8.56
N LEU A 5 30.58 -10.46 7.49
CA LEU A 5 30.93 -9.10 7.06
C LEU A 5 29.75 -8.32 6.44
N LEU A 6 28.73 -9.03 5.94
CA LEU A 6 27.51 -8.41 5.42
C LEU A 6 26.59 -7.90 6.53
N GLY A 7 26.87 -8.23 7.80
CA GLY A 7 26.10 -7.71 8.94
C GLY A 7 26.41 -6.24 9.26
N TRP A 8 27.50 -5.69 8.74
CA TRP A 8 27.81 -4.27 8.90
C TRP A 8 27.26 -3.45 7.73
N ASP A 9 26.36 -2.51 8.03
CA ASP A 9 25.67 -1.67 7.05
C ASP A 9 26.64 -0.95 6.10
N PHE A 10 27.78 -0.47 6.62
CA PHE A 10 28.78 0.23 5.81
C PHE A 10 29.35 -0.66 4.70
N ILE A 11 29.70 -1.90 5.05
CA ILE A 11 30.26 -2.87 4.10
C ILE A 11 29.16 -3.30 3.14
N PHE A 12 27.96 -3.60 3.66
CA PHE A 12 26.82 -4.03 2.87
C PHE A 12 26.44 -3.03 1.78
N LYS A 13 26.36 -1.73 2.12
CA LYS A 13 26.03 -0.65 1.17
C LYS A 13 27.00 -0.53 0.00
N ARG A 14 28.26 -0.99 0.15
CA ARG A 14 29.27 -0.99 -0.91
C ARG A 14 29.22 -2.21 -1.83
N THR A 15 28.43 -3.23 -1.49
CA THR A 15 28.33 -4.45 -2.29
C THR A 15 27.44 -4.26 -3.51
N ASN A 16 27.61 -5.12 -4.53
CA ASN A 16 26.71 -5.16 -5.69
C ASN A 16 25.29 -5.56 -5.28
N MET A 17 25.15 -6.49 -4.32
CA MET A 17 23.85 -6.94 -3.80
C MET A 17 22.97 -5.79 -3.29
N TYR A 18 23.55 -4.84 -2.55
CA TYR A 18 22.81 -3.66 -2.10
C TYR A 18 22.33 -2.80 -3.27
N ARG A 19 23.15 -2.65 -4.32
CA ARG A 19 22.76 -1.88 -5.52
C ARG A 19 21.58 -2.52 -6.24
N GLU A 20 21.59 -3.83 -6.41
CA GLU A 20 20.47 -4.56 -7.04
C GLU A 20 19.19 -4.50 -6.21
N MET A 21 19.30 -4.68 -4.89
CA MET A 21 18.19 -4.53 -3.95
C MET A 21 17.63 -3.11 -3.99
N SER A 22 18.48 -2.10 -3.92
CA SER A 22 18.08 -0.69 -3.95
C SER A 22 17.44 -0.30 -5.28
N ALA A 23 17.94 -0.82 -6.41
CA ALA A 23 17.34 -0.59 -7.71
C ALA A 23 15.93 -1.20 -7.79
N SER A 24 15.77 -2.42 -7.29
CA SER A 24 14.46 -3.10 -7.23
C SER A 24 13.48 -2.36 -6.32
N LEU A 25 13.94 -1.90 -5.15
CA LEU A 25 13.13 -1.08 -4.24
C LEU A 25 12.72 0.24 -4.89
N ALA A 26 13.62 0.91 -5.61
CA ALA A 26 13.31 2.16 -6.29
C ALA A 26 12.14 2.02 -7.28
N VAL A 27 12.12 0.93 -8.06
CA VAL A 27 11.02 0.65 -8.99
C VAL A 27 9.69 0.48 -8.25
N ILE A 28 9.70 -0.23 -7.12
CA ILE A 28 8.50 -0.43 -6.30
C ILE A 28 8.01 0.89 -5.72
N HIS A 29 8.91 1.69 -5.15
CA HIS A 29 8.56 3.01 -4.61
C HIS A 29 7.99 3.94 -5.70
N GLN A 30 8.56 3.95 -6.90
CA GLN A 30 8.05 4.72 -8.02
C GLN A 30 6.63 4.30 -8.42
N LEU A 31 6.38 2.98 -8.50
CA LEU A 31 5.06 2.45 -8.80
C LEU A 31 4.04 2.81 -7.71
N MET A 32 4.39 2.67 -6.43
CA MET A 32 3.47 3.01 -5.34
C MET A 32 3.16 4.51 -5.33
N THR A 33 4.17 5.33 -5.58
CA THR A 33 4.00 6.79 -5.68
C THR A 33 3.00 7.15 -6.78
N SER A 34 3.10 6.55 -7.96
CA SER A 34 2.18 6.83 -9.06
C SER A 34 0.74 6.35 -8.78
N VAL A 35 0.58 5.21 -8.10
CA VAL A 35 -0.74 4.70 -7.69
C VAL A 35 -1.40 5.64 -6.68
N VAL A 36 -0.65 6.13 -5.71
CA VAL A 36 -1.15 7.09 -4.71
C VAL A 36 -1.57 8.39 -5.40
N ASP A 37 -0.74 8.93 -6.29
CA ASP A 37 -1.05 10.16 -7.03
C ASP A 37 -2.31 10.02 -7.89
N ALA A 38 -2.39 8.95 -8.69
CA ALA A 38 -3.55 8.67 -9.51
C ALA A 38 -4.83 8.57 -8.67
N ARG A 39 -4.74 8.05 -7.45
CA ARG A 39 -5.90 7.95 -6.57
C ARG A 39 -6.28 9.28 -5.94
N ILE A 40 -5.30 10.10 -5.56
CA ILE A 40 -5.54 11.48 -5.08
C ILE A 40 -6.28 12.29 -6.15
N GLU A 41 -5.84 12.20 -7.40
CA GLU A 41 -6.46 12.89 -8.53
C GLU A 41 -7.90 12.42 -8.76
N ALA A 42 -8.13 11.11 -8.74
CA ALA A 42 -9.47 10.54 -8.86
C ALA A 42 -10.42 11.02 -7.75
N LEU A 43 -9.94 11.10 -6.50
CA LEU A 43 -10.73 11.62 -5.38
C LEU A 43 -11.08 13.11 -5.56
N LYS A 44 -10.13 13.92 -6.04
CA LYS A 44 -10.39 15.34 -6.34
C LYS A 44 -11.43 15.51 -7.44
N GLN A 45 -11.35 14.71 -8.51
CA GLN A 45 -12.34 14.73 -9.60
C GLN A 45 -13.73 14.31 -9.11
N GLN A 46 -13.81 13.27 -8.26
CA GLN A 46 -15.08 12.83 -7.68
C GLN A 46 -15.73 13.90 -6.78
N GLN A 47 -14.93 14.62 -6.00
CA GLN A 47 -15.42 15.74 -5.20
C GLN A 47 -15.93 16.89 -6.09
N ALA A 48 -15.21 17.24 -7.15
CA ALA A 48 -15.64 18.27 -8.09
C ALA A 48 -16.98 17.93 -8.76
N LEU A 49 -17.17 16.66 -9.16
CA LEU A 49 -18.41 16.17 -9.76
C LEU A 49 -19.60 16.13 -8.77
N GLN A 50 -19.35 15.89 -7.48
CA GLN A 50 -20.40 15.91 -6.45
C GLN A 50 -20.88 17.32 -6.10
N ILE A 51 -20.07 18.35 -6.32
CA ILE A 51 -20.45 19.75 -6.03
C ILE A 51 -21.47 20.27 -7.08
N GLU A 52 -21.49 19.70 -8.28
CA GLU A 52 -22.40 20.14 -9.37
C GLU A 52 -23.81 19.53 -9.30
N LEU A 53 -24.05 18.53 -8.45
CA LEU A 53 -25.41 18.06 -8.14
C LEU A 53 -25.82 18.54 -6.75
N PRO A 54 -26.85 19.41 -6.61
CA PRO A 54 -27.30 19.82 -5.30
C PRO A 54 -27.84 18.58 -4.58
N SER A 55 -27.26 18.34 -3.41
CA SER A 55 -27.59 17.27 -2.48
C SER A 55 -29.05 17.36 -2.03
N SER A 56 -29.93 16.59 -2.67
CA SER A 56 -31.22 16.19 -2.10
C SER A 56 -31.12 14.75 -1.64
N ASP A 57 -30.39 14.50 -0.55
CA ASP A 57 -30.66 13.36 0.34
C ASP A 57 -29.81 13.49 1.61
N ALA A 58 -30.05 14.57 2.34
CA ALA A 58 -29.62 14.73 3.72
C ALA A 58 -30.72 14.25 4.68
N LEU A 59 -31.39 13.12 4.44
CA LEU A 59 -32.33 12.57 5.43
C LEU A 59 -32.77 11.11 5.19
N VAL A 60 -31.88 10.13 5.05
CA VAL A 60 -32.27 8.74 5.35
C VAL A 60 -31.17 7.98 6.09
N GLU A 61 -31.33 8.00 7.40
CA GLU A 61 -30.94 6.99 8.39
C GLU A 61 -30.75 5.58 7.79
N GLY A 62 -29.51 5.15 7.64
CA GLY A 62 -29.18 3.82 7.11
C GLY A 62 -27.73 3.74 6.69
N ILE A 63 -26.85 3.66 7.69
CA ILE A 63 -25.38 3.65 7.59
C ILE A 63 -24.91 2.55 6.61
N ARG A 64 -24.96 2.84 5.30
CA ARG A 64 -24.13 2.15 4.32
C ARG A 64 -22.76 2.81 4.45
N LYS A 65 -21.97 2.38 5.44
CA LYS A 65 -20.52 2.66 5.45
C LYS A 65 -20.00 2.23 4.09
N GLN A 66 -19.83 3.18 3.19
CA GLN A 66 -19.29 2.93 1.87
C GLN A 66 -17.96 2.21 2.10
N ARG A 67 -17.78 1.03 1.50
CA ARG A 67 -16.54 0.27 1.65
C ARG A 67 -15.41 1.13 1.08
N ARG A 68 -14.72 1.85 1.95
CA ARG A 68 -13.52 2.60 1.59
C ARG A 68 -12.42 1.57 1.37
N THR A 69 -11.67 1.74 0.31
CA THR A 69 -10.44 0.98 0.15
C THR A 69 -9.46 1.37 1.27
N LEU A 70 -8.48 0.53 1.56
CA LEU A 70 -7.47 0.85 2.58
C LEU A 70 -6.78 2.18 2.26
N LEU A 71 -6.45 2.39 0.99
CA LEU A 71 -5.80 3.61 0.51
C LEU A 71 -6.73 4.83 0.67
N ASP A 72 -8.00 4.73 0.28
CA ASP A 72 -8.98 5.82 0.51
C ASP A 72 -9.19 6.13 2.00
N THR A 73 -9.00 5.14 2.87
CA THR A 73 -9.03 5.33 4.33
C THR A 73 -7.82 6.14 4.77
N LEU A 74 -6.59 5.73 4.40
CA LEU A 74 -5.35 6.46 4.73
C LEU A 74 -5.35 7.91 4.23
N LEU A 75 -5.97 8.16 3.08
CA LEU A 75 -6.12 9.49 2.48
C LEU A 75 -7.15 10.38 3.18
N THR A 76 -8.12 9.80 3.88
CA THR A 76 -9.21 10.54 4.54
C THR A 76 -9.05 10.58 6.06
N THR A 77 -8.17 9.76 6.63
CA THR A 77 -7.85 9.75 8.05
C THR A 77 -7.02 10.97 8.44
N GLN A 78 -7.43 11.63 9.51
CA GLN A 78 -6.65 12.63 10.20
C GLN A 78 -6.26 12.04 11.56
N ILE A 79 -4.99 12.13 11.92
CA ILE A 79 -4.49 11.68 13.22
C ILE A 79 -4.11 12.96 13.97
N ASP A 80 -4.68 13.16 15.16
CA ASP A 80 -4.45 14.36 15.99
C ASP A 80 -4.74 15.72 15.30
N GLY A 81 -5.62 15.73 14.30
CA GLY A 81 -6.00 16.92 13.55
C GLY A 81 -5.01 17.30 12.43
N GLU A 82 -3.94 16.52 12.24
CA GLU A 82 -3.01 16.67 11.13
C GLU A 82 -3.29 15.62 10.04
N GLN A 83 -3.20 16.04 8.78
CA GLN A 83 -3.29 15.12 7.65
C GLN A 83 -1.94 14.40 7.50
N LEU A 84 -1.96 13.09 7.27
CA LEU A 84 -0.71 12.34 7.07
C LEU A 84 0.09 12.94 5.90
N THR A 85 1.41 13.04 6.10
CA THR A 85 2.32 13.46 5.03
C THR A 85 2.25 12.46 3.88
N ARG A 86 2.38 12.95 2.65
CA ARG A 86 2.44 12.08 1.46
C ARG A 86 3.51 10.98 1.58
N SER A 87 4.65 11.28 2.22
CA SER A 87 5.71 10.28 2.46
C SER A 87 5.22 9.15 3.35
N ASP A 88 4.59 9.49 4.47
CA ASP A 88 4.10 8.52 5.46
C ASP A 88 3.03 7.60 4.85
N ILE A 89 2.12 8.15 4.04
CA ILE A 89 1.11 7.36 3.32
C ILE A 89 1.79 6.38 2.35
N CYS A 90 2.79 6.84 1.60
CA CYS A 90 3.52 5.97 0.67
C CYS A 90 4.27 4.85 1.40
N ASP A 91 4.88 5.14 2.55
CA ASP A 91 5.63 4.16 3.33
C ASP A 91 4.72 3.09 3.95
N GLU A 92 3.55 3.49 4.46
CA GLU A 92 2.53 2.57 4.95
C GLU A 92 1.96 1.71 3.82
N VAL A 93 1.59 2.32 2.68
CA VAL A 93 1.08 1.59 1.50
C VAL A 93 2.12 0.57 1.02
N ASN A 94 3.40 0.96 0.96
CA ASN A 94 4.48 0.06 0.58
C ASN A 94 4.55 -1.13 1.54
N THR A 95 4.53 -0.88 2.85
CA THR A 95 4.55 -1.93 3.89
C THR A 95 3.34 -2.87 3.77
N PHE A 96 2.13 -2.35 3.58
CA PHE A 96 0.93 -3.16 3.39
C PHE A 96 1.01 -4.04 2.15
N VAL A 97 1.44 -3.48 1.00
CA VAL A 97 1.54 -4.27 -0.23
C VAL A 97 2.59 -5.36 -0.09
N PHE A 98 3.73 -5.07 0.53
CA PHE A 98 4.75 -6.10 0.82
C PHE A 98 4.22 -7.19 1.76
N ALA A 99 3.59 -6.81 2.87
CA ALA A 99 3.05 -7.77 3.84
C ALA A 99 1.98 -8.69 3.21
N VAL A 100 1.07 -8.11 2.40
CA VAL A 100 0.04 -8.85 1.69
C VAL A 100 0.65 -9.77 0.63
N SER A 101 1.62 -9.27 -0.14
CA SER A 101 2.31 -10.04 -1.18
C SER A 101 3.04 -11.25 -0.59
N LEU A 102 3.75 -11.07 0.52
CA LEU A 102 4.45 -12.15 1.23
C LEU A 102 3.47 -13.19 1.79
N ARG A 103 2.34 -12.75 2.37
CA ARG A 103 1.33 -13.65 2.94
C ARG A 103 0.55 -14.45 1.88
N SER A 104 0.33 -13.90 0.69
CA SER A 104 -0.30 -14.65 -0.40
C SER A 104 0.55 -15.83 -0.87
N ARG A 105 1.88 -15.73 -0.77
CA ARG A 105 2.81 -16.80 -1.16
C ARG A 105 2.92 -17.93 -0.14
N THR A 106 2.59 -17.71 1.14
CA THR A 106 2.62 -18.77 2.17
C THR A 106 1.36 -19.64 2.14
N ASN A 107 0.25 -19.14 1.59
CA ASN A 107 -1.01 -19.91 1.45
C ASN A 107 -0.99 -20.93 0.30
N THR A 108 -0.12 -20.77 -0.69
CA THR A 108 0.07 -21.77 -1.77
C THR A 108 0.86 -23.00 -1.33
N CYS A 109 1.60 -22.95 -0.21
CA CYS A 109 2.26 -24.12 0.36
C CYS A 109 1.31 -25.06 1.13
N ILE A 110 0.14 -24.58 1.57
CA ILE A 110 -0.84 -25.42 2.30
C ILE A 110 -1.83 -26.13 1.35
N ARG A 111 -1.92 -25.73 0.07
CA ARG A 111 -2.86 -26.33 -0.92
C ARG A 111 -2.25 -27.36 -1.87
N ARG A 112 -1.05 -27.89 -1.59
CA ARG A 112 -0.42 -28.94 -2.40
C ARG A 112 -0.25 -30.30 -1.69
N SER A 113 -0.98 -30.54 -0.61
CA SER A 113 -0.99 -31.82 0.10
C SER A 113 -2.41 -32.37 0.28
N THR A 114 -3.16 -32.52 -0.81
CA THR A 114 -4.43 -33.28 -0.81
C THR A 114 -4.79 -33.76 -2.21
N TYR A 115 -3.95 -34.59 -2.81
CA TYR A 115 -4.34 -35.49 -3.90
C TYR A 115 -3.42 -36.72 -3.84
N VAL A 116 -3.82 -37.75 -3.10
CA VAL A 116 -3.61 -39.21 -3.32
C VAL A 116 -4.42 -39.93 -2.23
N TYR A 117 -5.07 -41.03 -2.61
CA TYR A 117 -5.98 -41.94 -1.87
C TYR A 117 -7.49 -41.68 -2.02
N ILE A 118 -7.99 -41.92 -3.24
CA ILE A 118 -9.10 -42.87 -3.46
C ILE A 118 -8.56 -43.92 -4.43
#